data_AF-A0A949IIP7-F1
#
_entry.id   AF-A0A949IIP7-F1
#
_cell.length_a   1.000
_cell.length_b   1.000
_cell.length_c   1.000
_cell.angle_alpha   90.00
_cell.angle_beta   90.00
_cell.angle_gamma   90.00
#
_symmetry.space_group_name_H-M   'P 1'
#
loop_
_entity.id
_entity.type
_entity.pdbx_description
1 polymer ?
#
loop_
_entity_poly.entity_id
_entity_poly.type
_entity_poly.pdbx_seq_one_letter_code
_entity_poly.pdbx_strand_id
1 'polypeptide(L)'
;MSGTSYLTVAGGGTANIHSGVLSIPSSLGTTVNSLLQTYLDGVSGSVGAATAGFENYNAVNGAIASVGGAGINFLEEITNTDSVGNTVSGAPLGGVVSVNPAATTLVVQAPGNLTISGSSSTSAAVFGSASNVAYSVSGGAGSIFAAGGNDSVYAKDAAETVTSAGNDTLTFASATTHNEVINAVGNATTRVYVGGADIATVTASDSSQASVVFLTNAGGSLDFINSSSKAQTIYSGSYTTAGGGSIYATNAVTAFGGSGGGFFVGGRGGFNLLNGGTGNSTLVGGGANDTLISGGVQNYLYTGVGAETLMGGGVSNVFQVGLENVGIGMTSAVGDLVSAGGSGAQDFLLGNLAATTLTGSTVTGASNVYDILGAVSTGSGLTTLGGSTLTITDFGASDHIYLIDNTGFGPNAPTFDTMQAALGGGGTNILLSDGTQITLKGVSTSNISVSGSGHVITLT
;
A
#
# COMPACT_ATOMS: atom_id res chain seq x y z
N MET A 1 9.36 -20.72 54.08
CA MET A 1 8.27 -20.93 53.12
C MET A 1 7.21 -19.87 53.43
N SER A 2 7.34 -18.66 52.87
CA SER A 2 6.36 -17.57 52.98
C SER A 2 5.50 -17.54 51.73
N GLY A 3 4.23 -17.20 51.92
CA GLY A 3 3.12 -17.42 50.98
C GLY A 3 3.25 -16.75 49.61
N THR A 4 2.65 -17.48 48.66
CA THR A 4 2.11 -17.11 47.34
C THR A 4 3.12 -16.68 46.26
N SER A 5 3.80 -17.68 45.68
CA SER A 5 4.09 -17.69 44.24
C SER A 5 2.81 -18.06 43.49
N TYR A 6 2.41 -17.39 42.40
CA TYR A 6 2.03 -17.99 41.10
C TYR A 6 1.83 -16.90 40.02
N LEU A 7 2.15 -17.29 38.78
CA LEU A 7 1.99 -16.62 37.49
C LEU A 7 0.95 -17.44 36.68
N THR A 8 0.08 -16.83 35.86
CA THR A 8 -0.65 -17.60 34.82
C THR A 8 -0.44 -17.01 33.43
N VAL A 9 0.43 -17.67 32.66
CA VAL A 9 0.32 -17.80 31.21
C VAL A 9 -0.08 -19.27 30.97
N ALA A 10 -1.18 -19.57 30.28
CA ALA A 10 -1.47 -20.94 29.86
C ALA A 10 -1.68 -21.04 28.35
N GLY A 11 -0.74 -21.70 27.67
CA GLY A 11 -1.10 -22.48 26.49
C GLY A 11 -0.35 -23.79 26.38
N GLY A 12 -0.95 -24.67 25.56
CA GLY A 12 -0.71 -26.12 25.53
C GLY A 12 -1.92 -26.89 26.09
N GLY A 13 -2.57 -27.85 25.40
CA GLY A 13 -2.26 -28.47 24.11
C GLY A 13 -3.46 -29.15 23.45
N THR A 14 -3.22 -29.58 22.20
CA THR A 14 -4.11 -30.23 21.22
C THR A 14 -5.31 -29.41 20.75
N ALA A 15 -5.07 -28.61 19.69
CA ALA A 15 -6.01 -28.04 18.73
C ALA A 15 -7.42 -27.65 19.24
N ASN A 16 -7.65 -26.34 19.37
CA ASN A 16 -8.94 -25.69 19.63
C ASN A 16 -9.62 -26.10 20.96
N ILE A 17 -9.17 -25.54 22.09
CA ILE A 17 -9.97 -24.99 23.23
C ILE A 17 -9.01 -24.34 24.25
N HIS A 18 -9.33 -23.10 24.65
CA HIS A 18 -8.63 -22.22 25.60
C HIS A 18 -9.07 -22.49 27.06
N SER A 19 -8.14 -22.52 28.02
CA SER A 19 -8.45 -22.32 29.45
C SER A 19 -7.28 -21.68 30.23
N GLY A 20 -7.20 -20.34 30.17
CA GLY A 20 -6.49 -19.50 31.17
C GLY A 20 -5.57 -18.39 30.65
N VAL A 21 -6.11 -17.15 30.53
CA VAL A 21 -5.41 -15.84 30.61
C VAL A 21 -4.35 -15.48 29.53
N LEU A 22 -4.62 -15.80 28.25
CA LEU A 22 -4.36 -14.93 27.07
C LEU A 22 -5.09 -15.49 25.84
N SER A 23 -6.13 -14.81 25.38
CA SER A 23 -6.82 -15.18 24.13
C SER A 23 -6.16 -14.49 22.95
N ILE A 24 -5.26 -15.20 22.28
CA ILE A 24 -4.66 -14.78 21.01
C ILE A 24 -5.56 -15.26 19.87
N PRO A 25 -5.96 -14.39 18.93
CA PRO A 25 -6.78 -14.80 17.81
C PRO A 25 -6.14 -15.88 16.95
N SER A 26 -6.99 -16.83 16.52
CA SER A 26 -6.62 -17.88 15.56
C SER A 26 -6.18 -17.32 14.20
N SER A 27 -6.45 -16.04 13.94
CA SER A 27 -6.07 -15.32 12.73
C SER A 27 -4.56 -15.09 12.55
N LEU A 28 -3.73 -15.22 13.59
CA LEU A 28 -2.26 -15.14 13.44
C LEU A 28 -1.63 -16.36 12.72
N GLY A 29 -2.40 -17.43 12.51
CA GLY A 29 -1.91 -18.67 11.92
C GLY A 29 -1.27 -19.61 12.95
N THR A 30 -1.28 -20.91 12.66
CA THR A 30 -0.88 -21.96 13.61
C THR A 30 0.60 -21.90 13.99
N THR A 31 1.48 -21.55 13.05
CA THR A 31 2.93 -21.43 13.30
C THR A 31 3.26 -20.26 14.22
N VAL A 32 2.71 -19.07 13.96
CA VAL A 32 2.92 -17.88 14.80
C VAL A 32 2.36 -18.12 16.19
N ASN A 33 1.16 -18.68 16.28
CA ASN A 33 0.56 -19.05 17.57
C ASN A 33 1.44 -20.04 18.34
N SER A 34 2.04 -21.04 17.68
CA SER A 34 2.95 -21.98 18.35
C SER A 34 4.25 -21.34 18.83
N LEU A 35 4.82 -20.41 18.07
CA LEU A 35 6.05 -19.69 18.45
C LEU A 35 5.79 -18.73 19.61
N LEU A 36 4.71 -17.95 19.51
CA LEU A 36 4.27 -17.05 20.58
C LEU A 36 3.96 -17.84 21.86
N GLN A 37 3.30 -18.99 21.72
CA GLN A 37 3.04 -19.87 22.85
C GLN A 37 4.34 -20.35 23.50
N THR A 38 5.28 -20.86 22.70
CA THR A 38 6.59 -21.33 23.20
C THR A 38 7.35 -20.23 23.93
N TYR A 39 7.30 -19.00 23.42
CA TYR A 39 7.90 -17.84 24.06
C TYR A 39 7.26 -17.55 25.42
N LEU A 40 5.93 -17.46 25.47
CA LEU A 40 5.19 -17.18 26.69
C LEU A 40 5.36 -18.29 27.75
N ASP A 41 5.45 -19.56 27.32
CA ASP A 41 5.76 -20.69 28.21
C ASP A 41 7.17 -20.58 28.81
N GLY A 42 8.15 -20.15 28.02
CA GLY A 42 9.52 -19.92 28.47
C GLY A 42 9.64 -18.77 29.48
N VAL A 43 8.93 -17.67 29.23
CA VAL A 43 8.80 -16.56 30.20
C VAL A 43 8.15 -17.08 31.48
N SER A 44 7.10 -17.89 31.35
CA SER A 44 6.38 -18.45 32.50
C SER A 44 7.25 -19.35 33.37
N GLY A 45 8.01 -20.25 32.75
CA GLY A 45 8.98 -21.07 33.45
C GLY A 45 10.07 -20.26 34.16
N SER A 46 10.51 -19.14 33.57
CA SER A 46 11.56 -18.28 34.15
C SER A 46 11.07 -17.53 35.39
N VAL A 47 9.83 -17.02 35.38
CA VAL A 47 9.22 -16.40 36.57
C VAL A 47 9.03 -17.44 37.67
N GLY A 48 8.55 -18.64 37.33
CA GLY A 48 8.41 -19.75 38.29
C GLY A 48 9.73 -20.19 38.92
N ALA A 49 10.84 -20.10 38.16
CA ALA A 49 12.19 -20.36 38.63
C ALA A 49 12.84 -19.17 39.35
N ALA A 50 12.13 -18.04 39.53
CA ALA A 50 12.64 -16.79 40.09
C ALA A 50 13.86 -16.20 39.36
N THR A 51 14.00 -16.50 38.06
CA THR A 51 15.03 -15.93 37.16
C THR A 51 14.49 -14.80 36.30
N ALA A 52 13.18 -14.51 36.38
CA ALA A 52 12.49 -13.39 35.78
C ALA A 52 11.57 -12.69 36.80
N GLY A 53 11.32 -11.40 36.59
CA GLY A 53 10.40 -10.60 37.39
C GLY A 53 9.02 -10.54 36.72
N PHE A 54 7.99 -10.31 37.52
CA PHE A 54 6.61 -10.26 37.10
C PHE A 54 5.84 -9.16 37.83
N GLU A 55 5.00 -8.43 37.09
CA GLU A 55 4.05 -7.47 37.61
C GLU A 55 2.68 -7.70 36.96
N ASN A 56 1.64 -7.79 37.77
CA ASN A 56 0.25 -7.82 37.36
C ASN A 56 -0.43 -6.50 37.78
N TYR A 57 -0.78 -5.69 36.80
CA TYR A 57 -1.59 -4.49 36.95
C TYR A 57 -3.06 -4.79 36.63
N ASN A 58 -3.93 -4.62 37.63
CA ASN A 58 -5.36 -4.78 37.43
C ASN A 58 -5.97 -3.51 36.81
N ALA A 59 -6.36 -3.60 35.54
CA ALA A 59 -6.91 -2.52 34.75
C ALA A 59 -8.21 -1.91 35.30
N VAL A 60 -8.98 -2.61 36.12
CA VAL A 60 -10.29 -2.14 36.61
C VAL A 60 -10.18 -1.37 37.93
N ASN A 61 -9.23 -1.72 38.79
CA ASN A 61 -9.09 -1.10 40.11
C ASN A 61 -7.69 -0.52 40.41
N GLY A 62 -6.73 -0.70 39.51
CA GLY A 62 -5.37 -0.17 39.61
C GLY A 62 -4.47 -0.90 40.62
N ALA A 63 -4.91 -2.04 41.15
CA ALA A 63 -4.10 -2.83 42.07
C ALA A 63 -2.89 -3.44 41.33
N ILE A 64 -1.71 -3.37 41.95
CA ILE A 64 -0.47 -3.94 41.43
C ILE A 64 -0.01 -5.07 42.34
N ALA A 65 0.31 -6.22 41.75
CA ALA A 65 0.93 -7.35 42.43
C ALA A 65 2.22 -7.74 41.70
N SER A 66 3.34 -7.90 42.41
CA SER A 66 4.65 -8.15 41.80
C SER A 66 5.42 -9.30 42.45
N VAL A 67 6.20 -10.04 41.65
CA VAL A 67 7.11 -11.12 42.07
C VAL A 67 8.48 -10.92 41.39
N GLY A 68 9.59 -11.01 42.14
CA GLY A 68 10.93 -10.79 41.60
C GLY A 68 11.33 -9.31 41.52
N GLY A 69 12.63 -9.01 41.61
CA GLY A 69 13.15 -7.63 41.66
C GLY A 69 13.47 -7.03 40.28
N ALA A 70 13.64 -5.71 40.20
CA ALA A 70 13.76 -4.89 38.98
C ALA A 70 15.06 -5.06 38.14
N GLY A 71 15.75 -6.21 38.21
CA GLY A 71 17.07 -6.44 37.57
C GLY A 71 17.20 -7.72 36.75
N ILE A 72 16.09 -8.37 36.42
CA ILE A 72 15.98 -9.64 35.68
C ILE A 72 14.92 -9.47 34.58
N ASN A 73 14.93 -10.28 33.51
CA ASN A 73 13.91 -10.26 32.44
C ASN A 73 12.52 -10.10 33.06
N PHE A 74 11.77 -9.06 32.69
CA PHE A 74 10.60 -8.60 33.45
C PHE A 74 9.36 -8.62 32.57
N LEU A 75 8.35 -9.36 33.01
CA LEU A 75 7.04 -9.43 32.39
C LEU A 75 6.07 -8.50 33.14
N GLU A 76 5.39 -7.64 32.41
CA GLU A 76 4.24 -6.90 32.92
C GLU A 76 2.97 -7.37 32.22
N GLU A 77 1.97 -7.71 33.02
CA GLU A 77 0.63 -8.06 32.58
C GLU A 77 -0.36 -6.97 33.02
N ILE A 78 -1.07 -6.40 32.06
CA ILE A 78 -2.22 -5.50 32.30
C ILE A 78 -3.48 -6.32 32.03
N THR A 79 -4.23 -6.64 33.08
CA THR A 79 -5.38 -7.57 33.00
C THR A 79 -6.53 -7.08 33.88
N ASN A 80 -7.72 -7.65 33.76
CA ASN A 80 -8.77 -7.47 34.78
C ASN A 80 -8.82 -8.63 35.77
N THR A 81 -7.85 -9.53 35.76
CA THR A 81 -7.79 -10.69 36.65
C THR A 81 -6.86 -10.41 37.82
N ASP A 82 -7.35 -10.64 39.05
CA ASP A 82 -6.54 -10.47 40.26
C ASP A 82 -5.45 -11.54 40.37
N SER A 83 -4.55 -11.36 41.34
CA SER A 83 -3.40 -12.26 41.58
C SER A 83 -3.77 -13.69 42.01
N VAL A 84 -5.05 -13.99 42.16
CA VAL A 84 -5.59 -15.32 42.55
C VAL A 84 -6.41 -15.93 41.39
N GLY A 85 -6.49 -15.24 40.25
CA GLY A 85 -7.20 -15.72 39.06
C GLY A 85 -8.67 -15.32 39.00
N ASN A 86 -9.16 -14.45 39.89
CA ASN A 86 -10.54 -13.95 39.81
C ASN A 86 -10.63 -12.76 38.87
N THR A 87 -11.55 -12.81 37.93
CA THR A 87 -11.85 -11.67 37.05
C THR A 87 -12.64 -10.60 37.80
N VAL A 88 -12.10 -9.39 37.84
CA VAL A 88 -12.77 -8.18 38.32
C VAL A 88 -13.67 -7.64 37.22
N SER A 89 -14.97 -7.54 37.50
CA SER A 89 -15.94 -6.97 36.57
C SER A 89 -15.90 -5.44 36.62
N GLY A 90 -15.97 -4.81 35.45
CA GLY A 90 -15.96 -3.36 35.32
C GLY A 90 -15.29 -2.93 34.02
N ALA A 91 -15.42 -1.65 33.68
CA ALA A 91 -14.61 -1.04 32.64
C ALA A 91 -13.18 -0.79 33.18
N PRO A 92 -12.15 -0.77 32.31
CA PRO A 92 -10.83 -0.29 32.69
C PRO A 92 -10.92 1.12 33.28
N LEU A 93 -10.03 1.43 34.22
CA LEU A 93 -9.84 2.78 34.74
C LEU A 93 -9.54 3.73 33.58
N GLY A 94 -10.26 4.85 33.53
CA GLY A 94 -9.95 5.91 32.57
C GLY A 94 -8.60 6.54 32.91
N GLY A 95 -7.68 6.60 31.94
CA GLY A 95 -6.34 7.17 32.13
C GLY A 95 -5.27 6.47 31.30
N VAL A 96 -4.03 6.89 31.48
CA VAL A 96 -2.85 6.26 30.86
C VAL A 96 -2.20 5.33 31.87
N VAL A 97 -2.03 4.06 31.50
CA VAL A 97 -1.21 3.09 32.25
C VAL A 97 0.21 3.16 31.72
N SER A 98 1.20 3.37 32.60
CA SER A 98 2.61 3.40 32.23
C SER A 98 3.24 2.04 32.47
N VAL A 99 3.84 1.48 31.42
CA VAL A 99 4.61 0.24 31.50
C VAL A 99 5.83 0.46 32.38
N ASN A 100 6.11 -0.49 33.26
CA ASN A 100 7.26 -0.55 34.12
C ASN A 100 8.55 -0.40 33.27
N PRO A 101 9.45 0.53 33.60
CA PRO A 101 10.68 0.75 32.83
C PRO A 101 11.64 -0.44 32.74
N ALA A 102 11.45 -1.46 33.58
CA ALA A 102 12.21 -2.72 33.50
C ALA A 102 11.55 -3.77 32.60
N ALA A 103 10.28 -3.59 32.22
CA ALA A 103 9.51 -4.58 31.47
C ALA A 103 10.08 -4.82 30.07
N THR A 104 10.56 -6.03 29.85
CA THR A 104 11.03 -6.54 28.56
C THR A 104 9.89 -7.14 27.75
N THR A 105 8.83 -7.57 28.43
CA THR A 105 7.62 -8.17 27.85
C THR A 105 6.39 -7.50 28.45
N LEU A 106 5.46 -7.09 27.60
CA LEU A 106 4.16 -6.56 27.96
C LEU A 106 3.06 -7.48 27.44
N VAL A 107 2.09 -7.80 28.28
CA VAL A 107 0.86 -8.49 27.89
C VAL A 107 -0.34 -7.66 28.33
N VAL A 108 -1.28 -7.39 27.41
CA VAL A 108 -2.49 -6.61 27.69
C VAL A 108 -3.72 -7.45 27.41
N GLN A 109 -4.46 -7.79 28.45
CA GLN A 109 -5.64 -8.62 28.38
C GLN A 109 -6.70 -8.16 29.37
N ALA A 110 -7.28 -6.99 29.09
CA ALA A 110 -8.40 -6.47 29.85
C ALA A 110 -9.51 -6.07 28.86
N PRO A 111 -10.77 -6.45 29.11
CA PRO A 111 -11.88 -6.03 28.26
C PRO A 111 -11.99 -4.51 28.16
N GLY A 112 -12.19 -3.99 26.96
CA GLY A 112 -12.49 -2.57 26.72
C GLY A 112 -11.30 -1.77 26.21
N ASN A 113 -11.38 -0.44 26.33
CA ASN A 113 -10.39 0.47 25.78
C ASN A 113 -9.32 0.80 26.82
N LEU A 114 -8.05 0.62 26.48
CA LEU A 114 -6.92 0.94 27.34
C LEU A 114 -5.98 1.92 26.64
N THR A 115 -5.43 2.89 27.38
CA THR A 115 -4.36 3.75 26.89
C THR A 115 -3.09 3.42 27.65
N ILE A 116 -2.03 3.07 26.93
CA ILE A 116 -0.80 2.53 27.50
C ILE A 116 0.40 3.33 26.97
N SER A 117 1.22 3.82 27.90
CA SER A 117 2.53 4.38 27.59
C SER A 117 3.57 3.27 27.77
N GLY A 118 4.13 2.82 26.65
CA GLY A 118 5.20 1.82 26.61
C GLY A 118 6.53 2.31 27.19
N SER A 119 7.45 1.36 27.35
CA SER A 119 8.82 1.59 27.78
C SER A 119 9.79 1.19 26.68
N SER A 120 10.92 1.89 26.55
CA SER A 120 11.98 1.53 25.61
C SER A 120 12.70 0.22 25.95
N SER A 121 12.40 -0.37 27.12
CA SER A 121 12.85 -1.71 27.48
C SER A 121 11.99 -2.82 26.86
N THR A 122 10.76 -2.49 26.43
CA THR A 122 9.78 -3.47 25.97
C THR A 122 10.16 -4.00 24.60
N SER A 123 10.74 -5.20 24.59
CA SER A 123 11.12 -5.92 23.36
C SER A 123 9.99 -6.75 22.76
N ALA A 124 8.93 -7.04 23.53
CA ALA A 124 7.76 -7.76 23.07
C ALA A 124 6.49 -7.21 23.74
N ALA A 125 5.48 -6.88 22.95
CA ALA A 125 4.16 -6.48 23.44
C ALA A 125 3.07 -7.34 22.80
N VAL A 126 2.12 -7.85 23.58
CA VAL A 126 1.03 -8.71 23.10
C VAL A 126 -0.30 -8.15 23.55
N PHE A 127 -1.19 -7.86 22.61
CA PHE A 127 -2.53 -7.36 22.87
C PHE A 127 -3.56 -8.48 22.62
N GLY A 128 -4.26 -8.86 23.68
CA GLY A 128 -5.27 -9.91 23.65
C GLY A 128 -6.57 -9.45 22.99
N SER A 129 -7.34 -10.41 22.48
CA SER A 129 -8.52 -10.14 21.64
C SER A 129 -9.69 -9.39 22.28
N ALA A 130 -9.69 -9.24 23.61
CA ALA A 130 -10.71 -8.50 24.35
C ALA A 130 -10.34 -7.03 24.59
N SER A 131 -9.08 -6.66 24.31
CA SER A 131 -8.52 -5.33 24.55
C SER A 131 -8.59 -4.50 23.27
N ASN A 132 -8.94 -3.23 23.38
CA ASN A 132 -8.64 -2.22 22.35
C ASN A 132 -7.55 -1.31 22.90
N VAL A 133 -6.32 -1.49 22.45
CA VAL A 133 -5.14 -0.88 23.07
C VAL A 133 -4.68 0.32 22.26
N ALA A 134 -4.69 1.51 22.86
CA ALA A 134 -3.95 2.67 22.38
C ALA A 134 -2.55 2.66 23.01
N TYR A 135 -1.58 2.07 22.33
CA TYR A 135 -0.20 1.88 22.78
C TYR A 135 0.72 2.93 22.16
N SER A 136 1.45 3.68 22.98
CA SER A 136 2.47 4.64 22.53
C SER A 136 3.84 4.27 23.09
N VAL A 137 4.83 4.11 22.22
CA VAL A 137 6.23 3.81 22.61
C VAL A 137 7.20 4.75 21.89
N SER A 138 8.29 5.11 22.57
CA SER A 138 9.38 5.91 22.01
C SER A 138 10.71 5.27 22.42
N GLY A 139 11.51 4.90 21.42
CA GLY A 139 12.73 4.14 21.60
C GLY A 139 12.49 2.67 21.97
N GLY A 140 13.53 1.85 21.82
CA GLY A 140 13.47 0.39 22.07
C GLY A 140 12.86 -0.36 20.90
N ALA A 141 13.67 -1.19 20.24
CA ALA A 141 13.17 -2.02 19.15
C ALA A 141 12.48 -3.27 19.68
N GLY A 142 11.36 -3.66 19.08
CA GLY A 142 10.57 -4.76 19.57
C GLY A 142 9.65 -5.42 18.56
N SER A 143 8.85 -6.35 19.09
CA SER A 143 7.78 -7.02 18.36
C SER A 143 6.45 -6.75 19.04
N ILE A 144 5.48 -6.26 18.28
CA ILE A 144 4.13 -5.95 18.76
C ILE A 144 3.15 -6.90 18.07
N PHE A 145 2.42 -7.66 18.87
CA PHE A 145 1.38 -8.56 18.42
C PHE A 145 0.02 -7.94 18.75
N ALA A 146 -0.49 -7.12 17.83
CA ALA A 146 -1.85 -6.55 17.86
C ALA A 146 -2.83 -7.64 17.40
N ALA A 147 -2.99 -8.64 18.26
CA ALA A 147 -3.49 -9.93 17.86
C ALA A 147 -5.02 -9.92 17.68
N GLY A 148 -5.75 -9.02 18.34
CA GLY A 148 -7.18 -8.81 18.17
C GLY A 148 -7.67 -7.47 18.73
N GLY A 149 -8.99 -7.24 18.71
CA GLY A 149 -9.54 -5.93 19.06
C GLY A 149 -9.32 -4.89 17.96
N ASN A 150 -9.47 -3.62 18.33
CA ASN A 150 -9.16 -2.47 17.49
C ASN A 150 -8.00 -1.70 18.12
N ASP A 151 -6.77 -2.08 17.82
CA ASP A 151 -5.60 -1.48 18.45
C ASP A 151 -5.12 -0.23 17.70
N SER A 152 -4.56 0.72 18.43
CA SER A 152 -3.84 1.86 17.88
C SER A 152 -2.41 1.85 18.42
N VAL A 153 -1.45 1.57 17.55
CA VAL A 153 -0.03 1.55 17.88
C VAL A 153 0.61 2.83 17.36
N TYR A 154 1.29 3.54 18.23
CA TYR A 154 2.07 4.72 17.91
C TYR A 154 3.53 4.50 18.34
N ALA A 155 4.37 4.16 17.38
CA ALA A 155 5.78 3.85 17.60
C ALA A 155 6.68 4.98 17.06
N LYS A 156 7.71 5.33 17.84
CA LYS A 156 8.67 6.39 17.51
C LYS A 156 10.08 5.97 17.83
N ASP A 157 11.02 6.53 17.08
CA ASP A 157 12.46 6.53 17.39
C ASP A 157 13.08 5.13 17.58
N ALA A 158 12.45 4.08 17.05
CA ALA A 158 12.93 2.71 17.05
C ALA A 158 12.24 1.87 15.96
N ALA A 159 12.92 0.81 15.54
CA ALA A 159 12.40 -0.17 14.60
C ALA A 159 11.48 -1.18 15.30
N GLU A 160 10.27 -1.34 14.80
CA GLU A 160 9.25 -2.25 15.31
C GLU A 160 8.86 -3.28 14.26
N THR A 161 8.57 -4.49 14.74
CA THR A 161 7.87 -5.51 13.96
C THR A 161 6.46 -5.69 14.50
N VAL A 162 5.45 -5.26 13.74
CA VAL A 162 4.05 -5.36 14.14
C VAL A 162 3.34 -6.46 13.37
N THR A 163 2.74 -7.41 14.07
CA THR A 163 1.79 -8.36 13.50
C THR A 163 0.38 -7.95 13.88
N SER A 164 -0.45 -7.65 12.88
CA SER A 164 -1.83 -7.18 13.03
C SER A 164 -2.80 -8.26 12.55
N ALA A 165 -3.70 -8.65 13.44
CA ALA A 165 -4.76 -9.63 13.18
C ALA A 165 -6.18 -9.08 13.44
N GLY A 166 -6.29 -7.86 13.98
CA GLY A 166 -7.52 -7.14 14.28
C GLY A 166 -7.81 -5.99 13.30
N ASN A 167 -8.57 -4.99 13.76
CA ASN A 167 -8.75 -3.74 13.00
C ASN A 167 -7.84 -2.67 13.58
N ASP A 168 -6.58 -2.69 13.14
CA ASP A 168 -5.52 -1.98 13.83
C ASP A 168 -5.08 -0.74 13.04
N THR A 169 -4.71 0.30 13.76
CA THR A 169 -4.09 1.50 13.22
C THR A 169 -2.67 1.62 13.74
N LEU A 170 -1.69 1.51 12.85
CA LEU A 170 -0.28 1.57 13.16
C LEU A 170 0.28 2.88 12.65
N THR A 171 1.00 3.62 13.48
CA THR A 171 1.61 4.88 13.11
C THR A 171 3.07 4.88 13.54
N PHE A 172 3.95 5.07 12.56
CA PHE A 172 5.39 5.18 12.74
C PHE A 172 5.78 6.62 12.42
N ALA A 173 6.50 7.26 13.34
CA ALA A 173 6.90 8.65 13.17
C ALA A 173 8.22 8.96 13.86
N SER A 174 9.33 8.80 13.14
CA SER A 174 10.67 9.10 13.63
C SER A 174 11.40 10.19 12.83
N ALA A 175 12.22 10.99 13.51
CA ALA A 175 13.12 11.93 12.84
C ALA A 175 14.32 11.24 12.16
N THR A 176 14.70 10.04 12.62
CA THR A 176 15.76 9.22 12.04
C THR A 176 15.18 7.99 11.35
N THR A 177 15.90 7.43 10.39
CA THR A 177 15.44 6.25 9.64
C THR A 177 15.47 4.99 10.50
N HIS A 178 14.32 4.34 10.61
CA HIS A 178 14.17 2.97 11.09
C HIS A 178 13.49 2.09 10.04
N ASN A 179 13.60 0.78 10.22
CA ASN A 179 13.00 -0.21 9.32
C ASN A 179 11.83 -0.88 10.05
N GLU A 180 10.63 -0.48 9.67
CA GLU A 180 9.39 -0.98 10.23
C GLU A 180 8.90 -2.19 9.45
N VAL A 181 8.55 -3.26 10.14
CA VAL A 181 8.00 -4.47 9.52
C VAL A 181 6.57 -4.66 9.98
N ILE A 182 5.63 -4.71 9.04
CA ILE A 182 4.20 -4.88 9.33
C ILE A 182 3.71 -6.15 8.64
N ASN A 183 3.11 -7.05 9.40
CA ASN A 183 2.47 -8.27 8.90
C ASN A 183 0.96 -8.21 9.21
N ALA A 184 0.15 -7.91 8.20
CA ALA A 184 -1.31 -8.02 8.28
C ALA A 184 -1.73 -9.44 7.91
N VAL A 185 -2.42 -10.14 8.82
CA VAL A 185 -2.68 -11.58 8.69
C VAL A 185 -4.14 -11.94 8.95
N GLY A 186 -4.56 -13.15 8.57
CA GLY A 186 -5.91 -13.64 8.81
C GLY A 186 -6.99 -12.77 8.14
N ASN A 187 -7.84 -12.12 8.94
CA ASN A 187 -8.91 -11.22 8.46
C ASN A 187 -8.68 -9.76 8.87
N ALA A 188 -7.44 -9.38 9.16
CA ALA A 188 -7.12 -8.04 9.67
C ALA A 188 -7.60 -6.93 8.72
N THR A 189 -7.98 -5.79 9.29
CA THR A 189 -8.02 -4.51 8.56
C THR A 189 -7.00 -3.56 9.17
N THR A 190 -5.82 -3.49 8.55
CA THR A 190 -4.67 -2.78 9.10
C THR A 190 -4.49 -1.46 8.34
N ARG A 191 -4.53 -0.33 9.05
CA ARG A 191 -4.14 0.96 8.50
C ARG A 191 -2.75 1.34 9.00
N VAL A 192 -1.82 1.59 8.09
CA VAL A 192 -0.43 1.90 8.38
C VAL A 192 -0.15 3.34 7.96
N TYR A 193 0.27 4.15 8.91
CA TYR A 193 0.76 5.51 8.70
C TYR A 193 2.28 5.53 8.83
N VAL A 194 2.96 5.84 7.73
CA VAL A 194 4.43 5.92 7.68
C VAL A 194 4.83 7.39 7.68
N GLY A 195 5.48 7.86 8.73
CA GLY A 195 5.92 9.23 8.90
C GLY A 195 7.43 9.36 9.04
N GLY A 196 7.93 10.58 8.91
CA GLY A 196 9.35 10.86 9.14
C GLY A 196 10.26 10.12 8.17
N ALA A 197 11.44 9.67 8.61
CA ALA A 197 12.42 9.04 7.72
C ALA A 197 12.32 7.50 7.68
N ASP A 198 11.25 6.91 8.23
CA ASP A 198 11.11 5.46 8.42
C ASP A 198 10.79 4.72 7.12
N ILE A 199 11.47 3.59 6.90
CA ILE A 199 11.20 2.67 5.79
C ILE A 199 10.21 1.62 6.29
N ALA A 200 9.13 1.38 5.54
CA ALA A 200 8.14 0.37 5.89
C ALA A 200 8.23 -0.83 4.94
N THR A 201 8.26 -2.03 5.50
CA THR A 201 7.99 -3.28 4.80
C THR A 201 6.64 -3.81 5.26
N VAL A 202 5.67 -3.89 4.36
CA VAL A 202 4.30 -4.31 4.71
C VAL A 202 3.95 -5.57 3.92
N THR A 203 3.63 -6.65 4.64
CA THR A 203 3.13 -7.89 4.06
C THR A 203 1.67 -8.10 4.46
N ALA A 204 0.79 -8.32 3.48
CA ALA A 204 -0.58 -8.75 3.71
C ALA A 204 -0.73 -10.23 3.34
N SER A 205 -1.28 -11.07 4.21
CA SER A 205 -1.55 -12.50 3.95
C SER A 205 -3.03 -12.87 4.13
N ASP A 206 -3.39 -14.09 3.74
CA ASP A 206 -4.71 -14.68 3.95
C ASP A 206 -5.87 -13.86 3.33
N SER A 207 -6.74 -13.31 4.18
CA SER A 207 -7.88 -12.46 3.79
C SER A 207 -7.75 -11.06 4.39
N SER A 208 -6.54 -10.64 4.77
CA SER A 208 -6.28 -9.33 5.35
C SER A 208 -6.38 -8.20 4.32
N GLN A 209 -6.75 -7.02 4.80
CA GLN A 209 -6.72 -5.77 4.04
C GLN A 209 -5.78 -4.80 4.76
N ALA A 210 -4.81 -4.29 4.03
CA ALA A 210 -3.86 -3.27 4.44
C ALA A 210 -4.07 -1.99 3.63
N SER A 211 -4.06 -0.86 4.33
CA SER A 211 -4.06 0.47 3.76
C SER A 211 -2.83 1.20 4.26
N VAL A 212 -1.89 1.52 3.36
CA VAL A 212 -0.68 2.27 3.70
C VAL A 212 -0.84 3.72 3.28
N VAL A 213 -0.55 4.64 4.20
CA VAL A 213 -0.63 6.08 4.00
C VAL A 213 0.66 6.72 4.50
N PHE A 214 1.28 7.55 3.67
CA PHE A 214 2.44 8.33 4.09
C PHE A 214 2.00 9.64 4.76
N LEU A 215 2.56 9.97 5.92
CA LEU A 215 2.33 11.24 6.61
C LEU A 215 3.11 12.38 5.96
N THR A 216 2.75 13.62 6.31
CA THR A 216 3.41 14.83 5.79
C THR A 216 4.91 14.82 6.08
N ASN A 217 5.74 15.03 5.05
CA ASN A 217 7.20 15.00 5.09
C ASN A 217 7.78 13.62 5.45
N ALA A 218 7.05 12.54 5.15
CA ALA A 218 7.62 11.20 5.20
C ALA A 218 8.68 11.05 4.08
N GLY A 219 9.94 10.93 4.48
CA GLY A 219 11.10 10.57 3.67
C GLY A 219 11.39 9.07 3.68
N GLY A 220 10.44 8.24 4.07
CA GLY A 220 10.52 6.79 4.01
C GLY A 220 10.32 6.19 2.62
N SER A 221 10.87 5.00 2.38
CA SER A 221 10.46 4.13 1.27
C SER A 221 9.45 3.07 1.73
N LEU A 222 8.71 2.47 0.80
CA LEU A 222 7.82 1.34 1.08
C LEU A 222 8.18 0.14 0.20
N ASP A 223 8.30 -1.02 0.84
CA ASP A 223 8.28 -2.33 0.20
C ASP A 223 7.01 -3.07 0.61
N PHE A 224 6.05 -3.21 -0.32
CA PHE A 224 4.76 -3.84 -0.06
C PHE A 224 4.62 -5.17 -0.79
N ILE A 225 4.17 -6.21 -0.08
CA ILE A 225 3.93 -7.55 -0.64
C ILE A 225 2.51 -8.02 -0.28
N ASN A 226 1.68 -8.22 -1.31
CA ASN A 226 0.35 -8.79 -1.18
C ASN A 226 0.36 -10.31 -1.44
N SER A 227 0.39 -11.09 -0.36
CA SER A 227 0.12 -12.53 -0.36
C SER A 227 -1.31 -12.86 0.10
N SER A 228 -2.19 -11.86 0.20
CA SER A 228 -3.59 -12.03 0.56
C SER A 228 -4.46 -12.23 -0.67
N SER A 229 -5.70 -12.67 -0.42
CA SER A 229 -6.78 -12.75 -1.40
C SER A 229 -7.52 -11.42 -1.62
N LYS A 230 -7.14 -10.35 -0.92
CA LYS A 230 -7.86 -9.06 -0.95
C LYS A 230 -7.10 -8.00 -1.73
N ALA A 231 -7.88 -7.08 -2.30
CA ALA A 231 -7.37 -5.85 -2.88
C ALA A 231 -6.73 -5.00 -1.76
N GLN A 232 -5.59 -4.39 -2.08
CA GLN A 232 -4.83 -3.58 -1.13
C GLN A 232 -4.82 -2.12 -1.56
N THR A 233 -4.62 -1.21 -0.62
CA THR A 233 -4.56 0.23 -0.92
C THR A 233 -3.23 0.81 -0.47
N ILE A 234 -2.50 1.42 -1.39
CA ILE A 234 -1.30 2.18 -1.11
C ILE A 234 -1.54 3.60 -1.59
N TYR A 235 -1.55 4.53 -0.64
CA TYR A 235 -1.76 5.94 -0.91
C TYR A 235 -0.53 6.74 -0.46
N SER A 236 0.35 7.04 -1.41
CA SER A 236 1.51 7.92 -1.25
C SER A 236 1.24 9.36 -1.73
N GLY A 237 -0.03 9.67 -1.99
CA GLY A 237 -0.51 10.93 -2.58
C GLY A 237 -0.71 12.10 -1.60
N SER A 238 -1.17 13.23 -2.16
CA SER A 238 -1.33 14.53 -1.47
C SER A 238 -2.20 14.45 -0.22
N TYR A 239 -1.62 14.76 0.95
CA TYR A 239 -2.37 15.24 2.10
C TYR A 239 -2.45 16.77 2.09
N THR A 240 -3.66 17.34 2.17
CA THR A 240 -3.84 18.78 2.43
C THR A 240 -3.59 19.04 3.91
N THR A 241 -2.48 19.70 4.21
CA THR A 241 -2.23 20.24 5.55
C THR A 241 -3.33 21.25 5.93
N ALA A 242 -3.47 21.55 7.23
CA ALA A 242 -4.41 22.58 7.74
C ALA A 242 -4.15 24.01 7.21
N GLY A 243 -3.21 24.20 6.26
CA GLY A 243 -2.97 25.41 5.49
C GLY A 243 -3.09 25.24 3.97
N GLY A 244 -3.67 24.14 3.48
CA GLY A 244 -3.92 23.90 2.05
C GLY A 244 -2.72 23.40 1.24
N GLY A 245 -1.56 23.16 1.86
CA GLY A 245 -0.40 22.59 1.17
C GLY A 245 -0.54 21.08 0.98
N SER A 246 -0.44 20.61 -0.27
CA SER A 246 -0.36 19.20 -0.65
C SER A 246 1.04 18.64 -0.41
N ILE A 247 1.17 17.63 0.46
CA ILE A 247 2.45 16.93 0.72
C ILE A 247 2.33 15.48 0.29
N TYR A 248 3.36 15.00 -0.41
CA TYR A 248 3.44 13.67 -1.03
C TYR A 248 4.55 12.85 -0.37
N ALA A 249 4.46 11.51 -0.44
CA ALA A 249 5.62 10.68 -0.12
C ALA A 249 6.77 11.05 -1.07
N THR A 250 7.94 11.38 -0.53
CA THR A 250 9.03 11.94 -1.34
C THR A 250 9.88 10.87 -2.02
N ASN A 251 9.77 9.60 -1.65
CA ASN A 251 10.70 8.53 -2.02
C ASN A 251 10.00 7.32 -2.66
N ALA A 252 10.81 6.35 -3.11
CA ALA A 252 10.37 5.22 -3.92
C ALA A 252 9.39 4.29 -3.19
N VAL A 253 8.39 3.84 -3.93
CA VAL A 253 7.44 2.81 -3.56
C VAL A 253 7.65 1.59 -4.44
N THR A 254 7.95 0.45 -3.81
CA THR A 254 7.90 -0.87 -4.41
C THR A 254 6.65 -1.57 -3.90
N ALA A 255 5.75 -1.96 -4.80
CA ALA A 255 4.52 -2.64 -4.43
C ALA A 255 4.27 -3.86 -5.33
N PHE A 256 4.12 -5.03 -4.72
CA PHE A 256 3.71 -6.25 -5.39
C PHE A 256 2.30 -6.63 -4.95
N GLY A 257 1.34 -6.43 -5.84
CA GLY A 257 -0.04 -6.87 -5.73
C GLY A 257 -0.17 -8.37 -5.90
N GLY A 258 -1.31 -8.88 -5.44
CA GLY A 258 -1.64 -10.29 -5.38
C GLY A 258 -2.85 -10.62 -6.23
N SER A 259 -3.54 -11.72 -5.89
CA SER A 259 -4.75 -12.13 -6.59
C SER A 259 -5.93 -11.18 -6.42
N GLY A 260 -5.94 -10.40 -5.34
CA GLY A 260 -6.95 -9.37 -5.09
C GLY A 260 -6.74 -8.06 -5.85
N GLY A 261 -5.56 -7.84 -6.44
CA GLY A 261 -5.22 -6.57 -7.08
C GLY A 261 -5.03 -5.44 -6.07
N GLY A 262 -5.33 -4.19 -6.47
CA GLY A 262 -5.26 -3.05 -5.57
C GLY A 262 -5.26 -1.69 -6.22
N PHE A 263 -5.25 -0.66 -5.38
CA PHE A 263 -5.04 0.74 -5.76
C PHE A 263 -3.69 1.19 -5.24
N PHE A 264 -2.70 1.36 -6.13
CA PHE A 264 -1.33 1.71 -5.78
C PHE A 264 -0.93 3.04 -6.38
N VAL A 265 -0.53 3.96 -5.52
CA VAL A 265 0.06 5.24 -5.91
C VAL A 265 1.54 5.20 -5.52
N GLY A 266 2.42 5.51 -6.47
CA GLY A 266 3.85 5.68 -6.25
C GLY A 266 4.20 7.05 -5.69
N GLY A 267 5.35 7.14 -5.02
CA GLY A 267 5.84 8.40 -4.46
C GLY A 267 6.27 9.38 -5.54
N ARG A 268 6.40 10.67 -5.20
CA ARG A 268 6.84 11.70 -6.16
C ARG A 268 8.33 11.67 -6.50
N GLY A 269 9.13 10.98 -5.71
CA GLY A 269 10.56 10.82 -5.96
C GLY A 269 10.97 9.35 -5.91
N GLY A 270 12.20 9.08 -6.37
CA GLY A 270 12.64 7.73 -6.65
C GLY A 270 11.99 7.14 -7.91
N PHE A 271 12.38 5.91 -8.25
CA PHE A 271 11.78 5.12 -9.32
C PHE A 271 10.82 4.13 -8.68
N ASN A 272 9.52 4.32 -8.86
CA ASN A 272 8.52 3.43 -8.28
C ASN A 272 8.40 2.15 -9.11
N LEU A 273 8.22 1.02 -8.44
CA LEU A 273 7.88 -0.26 -9.06
C LEU A 273 6.54 -0.73 -8.53
N LEU A 274 5.49 -0.59 -9.34
CA LEU A 274 4.13 -0.95 -8.99
C LEU A 274 3.69 -2.14 -9.85
N ASN A 275 3.58 -3.31 -9.24
CA ASN A 275 3.02 -4.49 -9.87
C ASN A 275 1.63 -4.74 -9.29
N GLY A 276 0.56 -4.68 -10.10
CA GLY A 276 -0.81 -4.92 -9.66
C GLY A 276 -1.15 -6.39 -9.36
N GLY A 277 -0.31 -7.33 -9.79
CA GLY A 277 -0.60 -8.75 -9.70
C GLY A 277 -1.65 -9.21 -10.71
N THR A 278 -2.46 -10.21 -10.33
CA THR A 278 -3.46 -10.85 -11.20
C THR A 278 -4.89 -10.38 -10.94
N GLY A 279 -5.11 -9.57 -9.90
CA GLY A 279 -6.40 -8.92 -9.66
C GLY A 279 -6.50 -7.56 -10.34
N ASN A 280 -7.73 -7.02 -10.41
CA ASN A 280 -7.98 -5.71 -10.99
C ASN A 280 -7.19 -4.63 -10.25
N SER A 281 -6.50 -3.79 -11.00
CA SER A 281 -5.52 -2.88 -10.43
C SER A 281 -5.70 -1.46 -10.95
N THR A 282 -5.49 -0.49 -10.07
CA THR A 282 -5.26 0.90 -10.46
C THR A 282 -3.86 1.28 -9.99
N LEU A 283 -2.99 1.62 -10.93
CA LEU A 283 -1.58 1.95 -10.69
C LEU A 283 -1.33 3.39 -11.12
N VAL A 284 -0.74 4.18 -10.25
CA VAL A 284 -0.37 5.58 -10.53
C VAL A 284 1.11 5.74 -10.24
N GLY A 285 1.93 6.04 -11.25
CA GLY A 285 3.39 6.17 -11.08
C GLY A 285 3.76 7.29 -10.12
N GLY A 286 3.20 8.48 -10.36
CA GLY A 286 3.41 9.66 -9.52
C GLY A 286 4.70 10.40 -9.88
N GLY A 287 5.85 9.80 -9.62
CA GLY A 287 7.18 10.35 -9.85
C GLY A 287 7.62 10.27 -11.31
N ALA A 288 8.93 10.12 -11.50
CA ALA A 288 9.57 10.01 -12.81
C ALA A 288 10.23 8.65 -12.97
N ASN A 289 10.17 8.08 -14.18
CA ASN A 289 10.78 6.78 -14.49
C ASN A 289 10.21 5.63 -13.68
N ASP A 290 8.90 5.64 -13.49
CA ASP A 290 8.17 4.60 -12.79
C ASP A 290 7.90 3.39 -13.70
N THR A 291 7.87 2.20 -13.10
CA THR A 291 7.48 0.96 -13.76
C THR A 291 6.14 0.48 -13.21
N LEU A 292 5.13 0.44 -14.07
CA LEU A 292 3.76 0.02 -13.74
C LEU A 292 3.44 -1.24 -14.53
N ILE A 293 3.16 -2.34 -13.84
CA ILE A 293 2.87 -3.64 -14.45
C ILE A 293 1.56 -4.15 -13.88
N SER A 294 0.60 -4.54 -14.71
CA SER A 294 -0.59 -5.23 -14.23
C SER A 294 -0.99 -6.38 -15.14
N GLY A 295 -1.43 -7.50 -14.55
CA GLY A 295 -1.93 -8.67 -15.27
C GLY A 295 -3.39 -8.99 -14.96
N GLY A 296 -4.11 -8.08 -14.31
CA GLY A 296 -5.50 -8.27 -13.90
C GLY A 296 -6.50 -8.25 -15.07
N VAL A 297 -7.77 -8.50 -14.76
CA VAL A 297 -8.83 -8.50 -15.79
C VAL A 297 -9.11 -7.09 -16.29
N GLN A 298 -9.19 -6.12 -15.37
CA GLN A 298 -9.40 -4.70 -15.67
C GLN A 298 -8.35 -3.89 -14.92
N ASN A 299 -7.52 -3.16 -15.68
CA ASN A 299 -6.43 -2.38 -15.10
C ASN A 299 -6.42 -0.95 -15.62
N TYR A 300 -6.11 -0.02 -14.72
CA TYR A 300 -5.95 1.40 -15.01
C TYR A 300 -4.53 1.81 -14.64
N LEU A 301 -3.74 2.23 -15.61
CA LEU A 301 -2.35 2.63 -15.42
C LEU A 301 -2.21 4.10 -15.79
N TYR A 302 -1.82 4.92 -14.82
CA TYR A 302 -1.66 6.36 -14.96
C TYR A 302 -0.19 6.73 -14.81
N THR A 303 0.37 7.44 -15.79
CA THR A 303 1.76 7.91 -15.71
C THR A 303 1.92 9.04 -14.71
N GLY A 304 3.18 9.28 -14.35
CA GLY A 304 3.64 10.46 -13.63
C GLY A 304 4.29 11.46 -14.59
N VAL A 305 5.39 12.06 -14.15
CA VAL A 305 6.19 13.01 -14.92
C VAL A 305 7.52 12.38 -15.31
N GLY A 306 7.84 12.23 -16.59
CA GLY A 306 9.14 11.69 -16.99
C GLY A 306 9.00 10.62 -18.06
N ALA A 307 9.90 9.62 -18.00
CA ALA A 307 9.96 8.50 -18.92
C ALA A 307 9.48 7.21 -18.23
N GLU A 308 8.18 6.98 -18.20
CA GLU A 308 7.56 5.85 -17.51
C GLU A 308 7.55 4.57 -18.36
N THR A 309 7.52 3.40 -17.70
CA THR A 309 7.31 2.10 -18.33
C THR A 309 6.00 1.48 -17.86
N LEU A 310 5.02 1.37 -18.75
CA LEU A 310 3.69 0.82 -18.46
C LEU A 310 3.49 -0.49 -19.22
N MET A 311 3.07 -1.52 -18.52
CA MET A 311 2.76 -2.84 -19.06
C MET A 311 1.40 -3.33 -18.57
N GLY A 312 0.42 -3.37 -19.45
CA GLY A 312 -0.91 -3.90 -19.15
C GLY A 312 -1.12 -5.25 -19.84
N GLY A 313 -1.41 -6.28 -19.06
CA GLY A 313 -1.80 -7.61 -19.51
C GLY A 313 -3.28 -7.89 -19.25
N GLY A 314 -3.70 -9.16 -19.38
CA GLY A 314 -5.06 -9.56 -19.07
C GLY A 314 -6.07 -9.21 -20.17
N VAL A 315 -7.23 -8.65 -19.81
CA VAL A 315 -8.36 -8.49 -20.77
C VAL A 315 -8.56 -7.04 -21.15
N SER A 316 -8.71 -6.14 -20.18
CA SER A 316 -9.03 -4.74 -20.39
C SER A 316 -8.02 -3.85 -19.67
N ASN A 317 -7.37 -2.97 -20.43
CA ASN A 317 -6.41 -2.01 -19.88
C ASN A 317 -6.76 -0.62 -20.35
N VAL A 318 -6.66 0.35 -19.44
CA VAL A 318 -6.67 1.77 -19.75
C VAL A 318 -5.32 2.34 -19.36
N PHE A 319 -4.59 2.88 -20.32
CA PHE A 319 -3.35 3.61 -20.12
C PHE A 319 -3.63 5.10 -20.29
N GLN A 320 -3.33 5.89 -19.27
CA GLN A 320 -3.46 7.33 -19.34
C GLN A 320 -2.08 7.99 -19.27
N VAL A 321 -1.72 8.71 -20.33
CA VAL A 321 -0.35 9.20 -20.56
C VAL A 321 -0.37 10.68 -20.95
N GLY A 322 0.51 11.48 -20.35
CA GLY A 322 0.67 12.90 -20.72
C GLY A 322 -0.54 13.77 -20.39
N LEU A 323 -1.36 13.37 -19.40
CA LEU A 323 -2.56 14.07 -18.97
C LEU A 323 -2.46 14.48 -17.50
N GLU A 324 -3.00 15.66 -17.17
CA GLU A 324 -3.06 16.11 -15.78
C GLU A 324 -4.16 15.37 -15.01
N ASN A 325 -3.78 14.73 -13.90
CA ASN A 325 -4.74 14.19 -12.94
C ASN A 325 -4.76 15.04 -11.66
N VAL A 326 -5.98 15.35 -11.19
CA VAL A 326 -6.21 16.11 -9.95
C VAL A 326 -5.53 15.38 -8.79
N GLY A 327 -4.64 16.09 -8.10
CA GLY A 327 -3.91 15.56 -6.94
C GLY A 327 -2.62 14.81 -7.30
N ILE A 328 -2.27 14.60 -8.57
CA ILE A 328 -1.03 13.91 -9.00
C ILE A 328 -0.05 14.86 -9.73
N GLY A 329 -0.53 15.98 -10.30
CA GLY A 329 0.26 17.19 -10.64
C GLY A 329 1.17 17.13 -11.88
N MET A 330 0.74 17.87 -12.92
CA MET A 330 1.45 18.41 -14.12
C MET A 330 1.84 17.48 -15.30
N THR A 331 2.12 18.10 -16.47
CA THR A 331 1.45 17.93 -17.79
C THR A 331 2.34 17.52 -18.99
N SER A 332 3.41 16.75 -18.82
CA SER A 332 4.17 16.27 -19.98
C SER A 332 4.83 14.92 -19.74
N ALA A 333 4.44 13.93 -20.53
CA ALA A 333 5.12 12.64 -20.66
C ALA A 333 6.30 12.78 -21.63
N VAL A 334 7.49 12.30 -21.26
CA VAL A 334 8.68 12.39 -22.10
C VAL A 334 9.44 11.08 -22.08
N GLY A 335 9.41 10.33 -23.19
CA GLY A 335 10.17 9.09 -23.34
C GLY A 335 9.47 7.84 -22.82
N ASP A 336 8.16 7.92 -22.56
CA ASP A 336 7.38 6.80 -22.04
C ASP A 336 7.39 5.61 -22.99
N LEU A 337 7.40 4.42 -22.40
CA LEU A 337 7.17 3.15 -23.06
C LEU A 337 5.90 2.51 -22.51
N VAL A 338 4.89 2.37 -23.35
CA VAL A 338 3.61 1.76 -22.97
C VAL A 338 3.39 0.52 -23.83
N SER A 339 3.16 -0.62 -23.20
CA SER A 339 2.95 -1.89 -23.89
C SER A 339 1.68 -2.57 -23.39
N ALA A 340 0.83 -2.97 -24.33
CA ALA A 340 -0.30 -3.84 -24.08
C ALA A 340 0.04 -5.29 -24.47
N GLY A 341 -0.41 -6.26 -23.66
CA GLY A 341 -0.18 -7.69 -23.88
C GLY A 341 -1.41 -8.56 -23.57
N GLY A 342 -2.61 -7.96 -23.61
CA GLY A 342 -3.89 -8.60 -23.26
C GLY A 342 -4.79 -8.94 -24.45
N SER A 343 -5.74 -9.87 -24.26
CA SER A 343 -6.61 -10.42 -25.33
C SER A 343 -7.92 -9.68 -25.56
N GLY A 344 -8.10 -8.47 -25.00
CA GLY A 344 -9.33 -7.67 -25.11
C GLY A 344 -9.02 -6.18 -25.35
N ALA A 345 -9.87 -5.28 -24.84
CA ALA A 345 -9.74 -3.84 -25.07
C ALA A 345 -8.46 -3.26 -24.45
N GLN A 346 -7.65 -2.59 -25.26
CA GLN A 346 -6.44 -1.89 -24.83
C GLN A 346 -6.61 -0.41 -25.20
N ASP A 347 -7.02 0.40 -24.24
CA ASP A 347 -7.37 1.80 -24.48
C ASP A 347 -6.21 2.69 -24.00
N PHE A 348 -5.71 3.52 -24.91
CA PHE A 348 -4.62 4.46 -24.67
C PHE A 348 -5.18 5.88 -24.76
N LEU A 349 -5.32 6.54 -23.62
CA LEU A 349 -5.76 7.93 -23.51
C LEU A 349 -4.54 8.86 -23.43
N LEU A 350 -4.35 9.66 -24.47
CA LEU A 350 -3.08 10.32 -24.75
C LEU A 350 -3.24 11.85 -24.77
N GLY A 351 -2.46 12.54 -23.94
CA GLY A 351 -2.36 13.99 -23.91
C GLY A 351 -1.09 14.51 -24.57
N ASN A 352 -0.33 15.31 -23.82
CA ASN A 352 0.92 15.91 -24.28
C ASN A 352 2.10 14.92 -24.12
N LEU A 353 2.61 14.46 -25.25
CA LEU A 353 3.63 13.41 -25.35
C LEU A 353 4.87 13.91 -26.07
N ALA A 354 6.05 13.56 -25.57
CA ALA A 354 7.31 13.75 -26.28
C ALA A 354 8.08 12.43 -26.35
N ALA A 355 8.42 11.99 -27.57
CA ALA A 355 9.19 10.76 -27.80
C ALA A 355 8.61 9.50 -27.13
N THR A 356 7.28 9.40 -27.03
CA THR A 356 6.59 8.25 -26.43
C THR A 356 6.48 7.09 -27.42
N THR A 357 6.72 5.87 -26.96
CA THR A 357 6.50 4.64 -27.73
C THR A 357 5.32 3.87 -27.15
N LEU A 358 4.36 3.53 -28.00
CA LEU A 358 3.18 2.74 -27.68
C LEU A 358 3.23 1.44 -28.48
N THR A 359 3.10 0.31 -27.80
CA THR A 359 3.06 -1.02 -28.40
C THR A 359 1.68 -1.62 -28.19
N GLY A 360 0.93 -1.79 -29.27
CA GLY A 360 -0.36 -2.47 -29.25
C GLY A 360 -0.23 -3.95 -28.92
N SER A 361 -1.29 -4.53 -28.35
CA SER A 361 -1.38 -5.97 -28.15
C SER A 361 -1.66 -6.68 -29.47
N THR A 362 -0.89 -7.73 -29.73
CA THR A 362 -1.08 -8.65 -30.86
C THR A 362 -1.80 -9.94 -30.48
N VAL A 363 -2.24 -10.05 -29.22
CA VAL A 363 -2.93 -11.24 -28.72
C VAL A 363 -4.27 -11.40 -29.42
N THR A 364 -4.62 -12.61 -29.84
CA THR A 364 -5.91 -12.90 -30.48
C THR A 364 -7.08 -12.38 -29.63
N GLY A 365 -7.94 -11.56 -30.24
CA GLY A 365 -9.08 -10.92 -29.57
C GLY A 365 -8.79 -9.51 -29.04
N ALA A 366 -7.53 -9.07 -29.08
CA ALA A 366 -7.18 -7.70 -28.71
C ALA A 366 -7.74 -6.69 -29.72
N SER A 367 -8.11 -5.52 -29.20
CA SER A 367 -8.37 -4.31 -29.99
C SER A 367 -7.66 -3.16 -29.29
N ASN A 368 -6.77 -2.47 -30.00
CA ASN A 368 -6.04 -1.33 -29.46
C ASN A 368 -6.68 -0.03 -29.93
N VAL A 369 -7.05 0.82 -28.99
CA VAL A 369 -7.67 2.12 -29.26
C VAL A 369 -6.75 3.22 -28.75
N TYR A 370 -6.34 4.13 -29.64
CA TYR A 370 -5.47 5.25 -29.32
C TYR A 370 -6.27 6.56 -29.42
N ASP A 371 -6.66 7.10 -28.28
CA ASP A 371 -7.40 8.34 -28.15
C ASP A 371 -6.42 9.51 -27.97
N ILE A 372 -6.23 10.30 -29.02
CA ILE A 372 -5.32 11.46 -29.03
C ILE A 372 -6.13 12.73 -28.76
N LEU A 373 -5.88 13.37 -27.61
CA LEU A 373 -6.61 14.55 -27.16
C LEU A 373 -5.97 15.84 -27.66
N GLY A 374 -6.76 16.70 -28.30
CA GLY A 374 -6.35 18.04 -28.76
C GLY A 374 -6.55 19.17 -27.74
N ALA A 375 -7.55 19.04 -26.86
CA ALA A 375 -7.74 19.99 -25.76
C ALA A 375 -8.60 19.39 -24.65
N VAL A 376 -8.37 19.87 -23.43
CA VAL A 376 -9.15 19.51 -22.24
C VAL A 376 -9.66 20.78 -21.57
N SER A 377 -10.98 20.90 -21.41
CA SER A 377 -11.54 21.94 -20.55
C SER A 377 -11.40 21.52 -19.10
N THR A 378 -10.58 22.26 -18.36
CA THR A 378 -10.43 22.17 -16.91
C THR A 378 -11.33 23.20 -16.23
N GLY A 379 -11.55 23.06 -14.92
CA GLY A 379 -12.25 24.09 -14.11
C GLY A 379 -11.60 25.48 -14.17
N SER A 380 -10.35 25.56 -14.63
CA SER A 380 -9.57 26.79 -14.86
C SER A 380 -9.58 27.31 -16.31
N GLY A 381 -10.25 26.64 -17.25
CA GLY A 381 -10.30 27.02 -18.67
C GLY A 381 -9.88 25.89 -19.62
N LEU A 382 -9.73 26.20 -20.90
CA LEU A 382 -9.29 25.23 -21.92
C LEU A 382 -7.77 25.08 -21.91
N THR A 383 -7.27 23.87 -21.67
CA THR A 383 -5.86 23.49 -21.82
C THR A 383 -5.69 22.79 -23.16
N THR A 384 -4.99 23.41 -24.11
CA THR A 384 -4.66 22.78 -25.39
C THR A 384 -3.56 21.74 -25.20
N LEU A 385 -3.76 20.56 -25.78
CA LEU A 385 -2.83 19.44 -25.82
C LEU A 385 -2.48 19.22 -27.29
N GLY A 386 -1.21 19.32 -27.68
CA GLY A 386 -0.86 19.25 -29.10
C GLY A 386 0.64 19.41 -29.33
N GLY A 387 1.09 19.17 -30.55
CA GLY A 387 2.51 19.11 -30.87
C GLY A 387 3.19 17.84 -30.33
N SER A 388 2.39 16.81 -29.98
CA SER A 388 2.89 15.56 -29.43
C SER A 388 3.76 14.82 -30.44
N THR A 389 4.73 14.03 -29.96
CA THR A 389 5.52 13.12 -30.80
C THR A 389 5.44 11.70 -30.24
N LEU A 390 4.86 10.79 -31.02
CA LEU A 390 4.68 9.40 -30.60
C LEU A 390 4.95 8.40 -31.73
N THR A 391 5.39 7.21 -31.33
CA THR A 391 5.54 6.04 -32.20
C THR A 391 4.58 4.96 -31.75
N ILE A 392 3.80 4.40 -32.68
CA ILE A 392 2.95 3.25 -32.45
C ILE A 392 3.56 2.06 -33.18
N THR A 393 3.77 0.95 -32.47
CA THR A 393 4.14 -0.35 -33.03
C THR A 393 2.99 -1.34 -32.88
N ASP A 394 3.00 -2.37 -33.73
CA ASP A 394 1.99 -3.44 -33.74
C ASP A 394 0.55 -2.96 -33.99
N PHE A 395 0.42 -1.90 -34.79
CA PHE A 395 -0.89 -1.40 -35.23
C PHE A 395 -1.55 -2.37 -36.24
N GLY A 396 -2.58 -3.07 -35.77
CA GLY A 396 -3.30 -4.12 -36.49
C GLY A 396 -4.62 -3.68 -37.12
N ALA A 397 -5.31 -4.64 -37.76
CA ALA A 397 -6.57 -4.38 -38.47
C ALA A 397 -7.75 -4.03 -37.54
N SER A 398 -7.69 -4.48 -36.28
CA SER A 398 -8.71 -4.20 -35.25
C SER A 398 -8.42 -2.92 -34.46
N ASP A 399 -7.39 -2.17 -34.85
CA ASP A 399 -6.92 -1.01 -34.11
C ASP A 399 -7.47 0.28 -34.68
N HIS A 400 -7.67 1.25 -33.79
CA HIS A 400 -8.24 2.54 -34.11
C HIS A 400 -7.43 3.66 -33.47
N ILE A 401 -7.20 4.73 -34.22
CA ILE A 401 -6.76 6.01 -33.67
C ILE A 401 -7.94 6.95 -33.78
N TYR A 402 -8.38 7.47 -32.65
CA TYR A 402 -9.41 8.49 -32.56
C TYR A 402 -8.78 9.82 -32.16
N LEU A 403 -9.08 10.86 -32.93
CA LEU A 403 -8.63 12.22 -32.66
C LEU A 403 -9.79 12.96 -32.01
N ILE A 404 -9.66 13.27 -30.73
CA ILE A 404 -10.77 13.75 -29.90
C ILE A 404 -10.39 14.99 -29.10
N ASP A 405 -11.40 15.65 -28.54
CA ASP A 405 -11.27 16.54 -27.40
C ASP A 405 -12.04 15.95 -26.21
N ASN A 406 -12.12 16.68 -25.10
CA ASN A 406 -12.85 16.24 -23.91
C ASN A 406 -14.38 16.08 -24.11
N THR A 407 -14.92 16.37 -25.30
CA THR A 407 -16.32 16.14 -25.68
C THR A 407 -16.49 15.06 -26.76
N GLY A 408 -15.41 14.40 -27.18
CA GLY A 408 -15.39 13.43 -28.28
C GLY A 408 -14.86 14.06 -29.57
N PHE A 409 -15.53 13.87 -30.70
CA PHE A 409 -15.18 14.52 -31.98
C PHE A 409 -15.63 15.99 -32.02
N GLY A 410 -15.25 16.77 -31.01
CA GLY A 410 -15.61 18.17 -30.85
C GLY A 410 -14.74 19.14 -31.66
N PRO A 411 -15.06 20.44 -31.64
CA PRO A 411 -14.37 21.46 -32.43
C PRO A 411 -12.92 21.71 -32.01
N ASN A 412 -12.50 21.23 -30.83
CA ASN A 412 -11.11 21.36 -30.37
C ASN A 412 -10.32 20.06 -30.54
N ALA A 413 -10.92 19.03 -31.16
CA ALA A 413 -10.24 17.80 -31.52
C ALA A 413 -9.27 18.06 -32.68
N PRO A 414 -8.10 17.39 -32.71
CA PRO A 414 -7.22 17.48 -33.86
C PRO A 414 -7.85 16.73 -35.05
N THR A 415 -7.46 17.12 -36.26
CA THR A 415 -7.81 16.41 -37.49
C THR A 415 -6.55 15.94 -38.18
N PHE A 416 -6.68 14.88 -38.98
CA PHE A 416 -5.68 14.50 -39.96
C PHE A 416 -5.32 15.69 -40.87
N ASP A 417 -4.02 15.92 -41.10
CA ASP A 417 -3.51 16.92 -42.04
C ASP A 417 -2.79 16.25 -43.21
N THR A 418 -1.66 15.58 -42.95
CA THR A 418 -0.86 14.92 -43.99
C THR A 418 -0.29 13.58 -43.53
N MET A 419 0.10 12.73 -44.49
CA MET A 419 0.90 11.53 -44.22
C MET A 419 1.96 11.31 -45.28
N GLN A 420 3.08 10.70 -44.87
CA GLN A 420 4.20 10.35 -45.75
C GLN A 420 4.90 9.08 -45.26
N ALA A 421 5.63 8.41 -46.14
CA ALA A 421 6.46 7.28 -45.74
C ALA A 421 7.54 7.73 -44.74
N ALA A 422 7.78 6.94 -43.71
CA ALA A 422 8.86 7.20 -42.75
C ALA A 422 10.23 7.11 -43.44
N LEU A 423 11.16 8.00 -43.05
CA LEU A 423 12.53 8.00 -43.55
C LEU A 423 13.22 6.66 -43.23
N GLY A 424 13.76 5.99 -44.25
CA GLY A 424 14.37 4.65 -44.12
C GLY A 424 13.48 3.49 -44.56
N GLY A 425 12.20 3.74 -44.88
CA GLY A 425 11.23 2.73 -45.31
C GLY A 425 10.71 1.87 -44.16
N GLY A 426 9.50 1.31 -44.32
CA GLY A 426 8.92 0.39 -43.32
C GLY A 426 8.04 1.05 -42.24
N GLY A 427 7.48 2.23 -42.50
CA GLY A 427 6.49 2.87 -41.62
C GLY A 427 5.84 4.10 -42.27
N THR A 428 4.90 4.71 -41.57
CA THR A 428 4.18 5.92 -42.00
C THR A 428 4.24 7.00 -40.93
N ASN A 429 4.56 8.22 -41.33
CA ASN A 429 4.47 9.41 -40.49
C ASN A 429 3.17 10.15 -40.83
N ILE A 430 2.37 10.46 -39.82
CA ILE A 430 1.12 11.21 -39.90
C ILE A 430 1.32 12.52 -39.13
N LEU A 431 0.95 13.64 -39.76
CA LEU A 431 0.87 14.95 -39.13
C LEU A 431 -0.60 15.32 -38.93
N LEU A 432 -0.90 15.83 -37.75
CA LEU A 432 -2.22 16.35 -37.38
C LEU A 432 -2.24 17.89 -37.41
N SER A 433 -3.45 18.46 -37.45
CA SER A 433 -3.70 19.91 -37.52
C SER A 433 -3.15 20.71 -36.33
N ASP A 434 -2.91 20.06 -35.20
CA ASP A 434 -2.36 20.63 -33.97
C ASP A 434 -0.82 20.50 -33.89
N GLY A 435 -0.19 19.99 -34.95
CA GLY A 435 1.26 19.73 -35.00
C GLY A 435 1.69 18.40 -34.39
N THR A 436 0.77 17.58 -33.90
CA THR A 436 1.07 16.24 -33.40
C THR A 436 1.58 15.34 -34.53
N GLN A 437 2.66 14.61 -34.26
CA GLN A 437 3.32 13.69 -35.18
C GLN A 437 3.21 12.26 -34.67
N ILE A 438 2.59 11.40 -35.47
CA ILE A 438 2.42 9.97 -35.18
C ILE A 438 3.27 9.17 -36.17
N THR A 439 4.13 8.30 -35.66
CA THR A 439 4.87 7.33 -36.48
C THR A 439 4.27 5.95 -36.31
N LEU A 440 3.62 5.40 -37.35
CA LEU A 440 3.16 4.01 -37.39
C LEU A 440 4.27 3.12 -37.95
N LYS A 441 4.94 2.36 -37.09
CA LYS A 441 6.02 1.46 -37.49
C LYS A 441 5.44 0.19 -38.10
N GLY A 442 5.97 -0.23 -39.25
CA GLY A 442 5.54 -1.45 -39.96
C GLY A 442 4.28 -1.26 -40.82
N VAL A 443 3.66 -0.08 -40.81
CA VAL A 443 2.44 0.21 -41.59
C VAL A 443 2.79 1.05 -42.82
N SER A 444 2.42 0.56 -44.01
CA SER A 444 2.55 1.30 -45.27
C SER A 444 1.48 2.39 -45.40
N THR A 445 1.82 3.53 -46.00
CA THR A 445 0.87 4.63 -46.26
C THR A 445 -0.32 4.18 -47.10
N SER A 446 -0.12 3.18 -47.97
CA SER A 446 -1.17 2.59 -48.82
C SER A 446 -2.25 1.85 -48.04
N ASN A 447 -1.95 1.46 -46.79
CA ASN A 447 -2.82 0.60 -45.98
C ASN A 447 -3.58 1.41 -44.93
N ILE A 448 -3.53 2.74 -44.99
CA ILE A 448 -4.17 3.63 -44.00
C ILE A 448 -5.44 4.21 -44.61
N SER A 449 -6.52 4.15 -43.83
CA SER A 449 -7.80 4.78 -44.13
C SER A 449 -8.04 5.92 -43.14
N VAL A 450 -8.50 7.06 -43.65
CA VAL A 450 -8.90 8.22 -42.85
C VAL A 450 -10.39 8.45 -43.11
N SER A 451 -11.16 8.52 -42.04
CA SER A 451 -12.62 8.69 -42.10
C SER A 451 -13.11 9.63 -40.99
N GLY A 452 -14.44 9.75 -40.83
CA GLY A 452 -15.03 10.59 -39.79
C GLY A 452 -14.59 12.06 -39.87
N SER A 453 -14.57 12.64 -41.07
CA SER A 453 -14.10 14.01 -41.32
C SER A 453 -12.64 14.27 -40.91
N GLY A 454 -11.80 13.23 -40.87
CA GLY A 454 -10.39 13.33 -40.50
C GLY A 454 -10.10 12.99 -39.05
N HIS A 455 -11.09 12.53 -38.27
CA HIS A 455 -10.90 12.19 -36.84
C HIS A 455 -10.67 10.71 -36.57
N VAL A 456 -10.81 9.84 -37.56
CA VAL A 456 -10.69 8.39 -37.38
C VAL A 456 -9.65 7.85 -38.35
N ILE A 457 -8.60 7.20 -37.83
CA ILE A 457 -7.55 6.57 -38.62
C ILE A 457 -7.54 5.07 -38.34
N THR A 458 -7.63 4.26 -39.39
CA THR A 458 -7.67 2.79 -39.32
C THR A 458 -6.78 2.19 -40.42
N LEU A 459 -6.65 0.87 -40.43
CA LEU A 459 -6.16 0.16 -41.63
C LEU A 459 -7.28 -0.01 -42.67
N THR A 460 -6.89 -0.11 -43.94
CA THR A 460 -7.77 -0.37 -45.11
C THR A 460 -8.17 -1.82 -45.27
#